data_AF-A0A952VQY4-F1
#
_entry.id   AF-A0A952VQY4-F1
#
_cell.length_a   1.000
_cell.length_b   1.000
_cell.length_c   1.000
_cell.angle_alpha   90.00
_cell.angle_beta   90.00
_cell.angle_gamma   90.00
#
_symmetry.space_group_name_H-M   'P 1'
#
loop_
_entity.id
_entity.type
_entity.pdbx_description
1 polymer ?
#
loop_
_entity_poly.entity_id
_entity_poly.type
_entity_poly.pdbx_seq_one_letter_code
_entity_poly.pdbx_strand_id
1 'polypeptide(L)'
;EKIAVQEATRLDIPVIAILDSNCDPDHITYPIPGNDDAIRSIKLITSKIADACIEGAHVKAQREEAEFQATPASGGERKPAARSEGVAVS
;
A
#
# COMPACT_ATOMS: atom_id res chain seq x y z
N GLU A 1 10.86 -4.20 22.10
CA GLU A 1 9.66 -3.82 21.32
C GLU A 1 8.95 -2.56 21.80
N LYS A 2 8.82 -2.30 23.11
CA LYS A 2 7.92 -1.26 23.65
C LYS A 2 8.14 0.16 23.09
N ILE A 3 9.39 0.59 22.91
CA ILE A 3 9.71 1.91 22.33
C ILE A 3 9.25 1.98 20.86
N ALA A 4 9.52 0.94 20.07
CA ALA A 4 9.13 0.89 18.66
C ALA A 4 7.59 0.89 18.49
N VAL A 5 6.87 0.17 19.36
CA VAL A 5 5.41 0.18 19.40
C VAL A 5 4.90 1.59 19.73
N GLN A 6 5.45 2.24 20.76
CA GLN A 6 5.07 3.60 21.14
C GLN A 6 5.34 4.63 20.03
N GLU A 7 6.47 4.53 19.34
CA GLU A 7 6.81 5.39 18.20
C GLU A 7 5.84 5.18 17.03
N ALA A 8 5.52 3.92 16.70
CA ALA A 8 4.56 3.60 15.64
C ALA A 8 3.15 4.10 15.98
N THR A 9 2.69 3.91 17.22
CA THR A 9 1.42 4.48 17.71
C THR A 9 1.40 5.99 17.60
N ARG A 10 2.52 6.68 17.90
CA ARG A 10 2.60 8.15 17.77
C ARG A 10 2.56 8.64 16.32
N LEU A 11 2.99 7.81 15.37
CA LEU A 11 3.01 8.12 13.94
C LEU A 11 1.78 7.59 13.19
N ASP A 12 0.78 7.05 13.91
CA ASP A 12 -0.39 6.38 13.33
C ASP A 12 -0.01 5.25 12.36
N ILE A 13 1.12 4.59 12.60
CA ILE A 13 1.59 3.46 11.80
C ILE A 13 0.98 2.18 12.38
N PRO A 14 0.23 1.39 11.59
CA PRO A 14 -0.34 0.14 12.07
C PRO A 14 0.76 -0.88 12.37
N VAL A 15 0.66 -1.54 13.54
CA VAL A 15 1.68 -2.48 14.02
C VAL A 15 1.15 -3.91 13.93
N ILE A 16 1.95 -4.77 13.31
CA ILE A 16 1.77 -6.23 13.30
C ILE A 16 2.84 -6.82 14.23
N ALA A 17 2.45 -7.62 15.22
CA ALA A 17 3.38 -8.18 16.20
C ALA A 17 3.01 -9.61 16.63
N ILE A 18 4.03 -10.41 16.94
CA ILE A 18 3.88 -11.73 17.55
C ILE A 18 3.68 -11.54 19.05
N LEU A 19 2.68 -12.18 19.64
CA LEU A 19 2.34 -12.09 21.04
C LEU A 19 2.49 -13.44 21.75
N ASP A 20 3.36 -13.50 22.75
CA ASP A 20 3.42 -14.55 23.77
C ASP A 20 2.78 -14.06 25.08
N SER A 21 2.68 -14.95 26.07
CA SER A 21 2.11 -14.80 27.41
C SER A 21 2.64 -13.63 28.24
N ASN A 22 3.76 -13.02 27.85
CA ASN A 22 4.42 -11.91 28.54
C ASN A 22 4.29 -10.56 27.80
N CYS A 23 3.61 -10.51 26.66
CA CYS A 23 3.45 -9.30 25.84
C CYS A 23 2.06 -8.68 25.99
N ASP A 24 2.00 -7.34 26.00
CA ASP A 24 0.76 -6.57 26.16
C ASP A 24 0.14 -6.23 24.79
N PRO A 25 -1.10 -6.65 24.49
CA PRO A 25 -1.75 -6.44 23.18
C PRO A 25 -2.28 -5.02 22.94
N ASP A 26 -2.36 -4.15 23.95
CA ASP A 26 -3.16 -2.92 23.90
C ASP A 26 -2.77 -1.91 22.79
N HIS A 27 -1.55 -1.98 22.27
CA HIS A 27 -1.02 -1.06 21.25
C HIS A 27 -0.71 -1.75 19.91
N ILE A 28 -1.21 -2.96 19.69
CA ILE A 28 -0.95 -3.73 18.47
C ILE A 28 -2.22 -3.80 17.62
N THR A 29 -2.11 -3.35 16.37
CA THR A 29 -3.24 -3.32 15.43
C THR A 29 -3.61 -4.73 14.95
N TYR A 30 -2.61 -5.56 14.68
CA TYR A 30 -2.79 -6.91 14.17
C TYR A 30 -1.96 -7.91 15.00
N PRO A 31 -2.52 -8.42 16.11
CA PRO A 31 -1.83 -9.36 16.97
C PRO A 31 -1.79 -10.76 16.36
N ILE A 32 -0.62 -11.41 16.38
CA ILE A 32 -0.41 -12.80 15.97
C ILE A 32 -0.02 -13.60 17.22
N PRO A 33 -0.90 -14.44 17.79
CA PRO A 33 -0.54 -15.25 18.95
C PRO A 33 0.52 -16.28 18.55
N GLY A 34 1.61 -16.37 19.31
CA GLY A 34 2.73 -17.25 19.00
C GLY A 34 3.89 -17.13 19.97
N ASN A 35 4.79 -18.10 19.92
CA ASN A 35 6.03 -18.07 20.69
C ASN A 35 7.04 -17.18 19.96
N ASP A 36 7.45 -16.08 20.58
CA ASP A 36 8.42 -15.11 20.06
C ASP A 36 9.87 -15.44 20.46
N ASP A 37 10.08 -16.25 21.50
CA ASP A 37 11.40 -16.74 21.91
C ASP A 37 11.99 -17.80 20.94
N ALA A 38 11.12 -18.56 20.26
CA ALA A 38 11.55 -19.68 19.44
C ALA A 38 11.94 -19.25 18.02
N ILE A 39 13.22 -19.40 17.66
CA ILE A 39 13.73 -19.10 16.31
C ILE A 39 12.96 -19.79 15.18
N ARG A 40 12.47 -21.02 15.41
CA ARG A 40 11.66 -21.76 14.43
C ARG A 40 10.31 -21.07 14.19
N SER A 41 9.69 -20.59 15.26
CA SER A 41 8.41 -19.86 15.23
C SER A 41 8.57 -18.53 14.51
N ILE A 42 9.57 -17.74 14.90
CA ILE A 42 9.89 -16.47 14.24
C ILE A 42 10.11 -16.67 12.75
N LYS A 43 10.95 -17.64 12.35
CA LYS A 43 11.22 -17.95 10.94
C LYS A 43 9.95 -18.34 10.18
N LEU A 44 9.08 -19.15 10.78
CA LEU A 44 7.83 -19.55 10.16
C LEU A 44 6.92 -18.35 9.90
N ILE A 45 6.73 -17.49 10.90
CA ILE A 45 5.84 -16.33 10.79
C ILE A 45 6.42 -15.30 9.82
N THR A 46 7.70 -14.96 9.96
CA THR A 46 8.37 -13.97 9.09
C THR A 46 8.44 -14.43 7.63
N SER A 47 8.67 -15.72 7.36
CA SER A 47 8.64 -16.24 5.98
C SER A 47 7.25 -16.12 5.36
N LYS A 48 6.19 -16.42 6.11
CA LYS A 48 4.81 -16.28 5.62
C LYS A 48 4.41 -14.83 5.36
N ILE A 49 4.85 -13.91 6.21
CA ILE A 49 4.66 -12.47 5.99
C ILE A 49 5.42 -12.01 4.74
N ALA A 50 6.65 -12.49 4.53
CA ALA A 50 7.42 -12.17 3.33
C ALA A 50 6.75 -12.68 2.05
N ASP A 51 6.28 -13.94 2.04
CA ASP A 51 5.52 -14.52 0.93
C ASP A 51 4.30 -13.65 0.60
N ALA A 52 3.52 -13.26 1.61
CA ALA A 52 2.32 -12.43 1.46
C ALA A 52 2.64 -11.01 0.93
N CYS A 53 3.74 -10.40 1.36
CA CYS A 53 4.18 -9.10 0.84
C CYS A 53 4.55 -9.17 -0.64
N ILE A 54 5.22 -10.25 -1.07
CA ILE A 54 5.58 -10.46 -2.47
C ILE A 54 4.32 -10.64 -3.31
N GLU A 55 3.41 -11.51 -2.88
CA GLU A 55 2.13 -11.72 -3.57
C GLU A 55 1.31 -10.43 -3.66
N GLY A 56 1.22 -9.69 -2.55
CA GLY A 56 0.54 -8.39 -2.51
C GLY A 56 1.15 -7.36 -3.46
N ALA A 57 2.48 -7.33 -3.60
CA ALA A 57 3.16 -6.45 -4.55
C ALA A 57 2.84 -6.81 -6.01
N HIS A 58 2.78 -8.11 -6.33
CA HIS A 58 2.41 -8.59 -7.67
C HIS A 58 0.95 -8.21 -8.01
N VAL A 59 0.02 -8.45 -7.09
CA VAL A 59 -1.39 -8.09 -7.25
C VAL A 59 -1.56 -6.58 -7.40
N LYS A 60 -0.82 -5.78 -6.61
CA LYS A 60 -0.82 -4.31 -6.73
C LYS A 60 -0.36 -3.87 -8.13
N ALA A 61 0.74 -4.41 -8.64
CA ALA A 61 1.25 -4.08 -9.97
C ALA A 61 0.23 -4.42 -11.07
N GLN A 62 -0.38 -5.61 -11.01
CA GLN A 62 -1.43 -6.02 -11.94
C GLN A 62 -2.66 -5.10 -11.88
N ARG A 63 -3.05 -4.67 -10.68
CA ARG A 63 -4.17 -3.73 -10.50
C ARG A 63 -3.86 -2.36 -11.11
N GLU A 64 -2.64 -1.85 -10.89
CA GLU A 64 -2.19 -0.58 -11.46
C GLU A 64 -2.12 -0.65 -12.99
N GLU A 65 -1.64 -1.75 -13.56
CA GLU A 65 -1.65 -1.99 -15.02
C GLU A 65 -3.07 -2.07 -15.59
N ALA A 66 -3.98 -2.76 -14.89
CA ALA A 66 -5.38 -2.86 -15.31
C ALA A 66 -6.10 -1.50 -15.24
N GLU A 67 -5.82 -0.70 -14.22
CA GLU A 67 -6.38 0.66 -14.07
C GLU A 67 -5.84 1.62 -15.15
N PHE A 68 -4.56 1.50 -15.50
CA PHE A 68 -3.97 2.23 -16.62
C PHE A 68 -4.62 1.87 -17.97
N GLN A 69 -4.87 0.59 -18.21
CA GLN A 69 -5.56 0.12 -19.43
C GLN A 69 -7.05 0.46 -19.45
N ALA A 70 -7.70 0.55 -18.29
CA ALA A 70 -9.11 0.89 -18.14
C ALA A 70 -9.42 2.39 -18.23
N THR A 71 -8.40 3.24 -18.38
CA THR A 71 -8.57 4.67 -18.69
C THR A 71 -8.37 4.88 -20.21
N PRO A 72 -9.38 4.66 -21.06
CA PRO A 72 -9.27 5.02 -22.47
C PRO A 72 -9.20 6.55 -22.57
N ALA A 73 -8.27 7.04 -23.38
CA ALA A 73 -8.15 8.44 -23.75
C ALA A 73 -9.52 9.03 -24.10
N SER A 74 -10.03 9.94 -23.26
CA SER A 74 -11.22 10.69 -23.60
C SER A 74 -10.87 11.70 -24.70
N GLY A 75 -11.18 11.32 -25.94
CA GLY A 75 -11.74 12.23 -26.92
C GLY A 75 -10.76 13.03 -27.77
N GLY A 76 -10.22 12.38 -28.81
CA GLY A 76 -9.90 13.09 -30.04
C GLY A 76 -10.98 12.81 -31.09
N GLU A 77 -11.73 13.84 -31.53
CA GLU A 77 -12.19 14.10 -32.93
C GLU A 77 -13.08 15.37 -32.96
N ARG A 78 -12.58 16.55 -33.36
CA ARG A 78 -12.38 17.16 -34.72
C ARG A 78 -13.64 17.79 -35.38
N LYS A 79 -13.59 19.10 -35.68
CA LYS A 79 -14.06 19.66 -36.98
C LYS A 79 -13.28 20.93 -37.39
N PRO A 80 -13.19 21.23 -38.72
CA PRO A 80 -12.15 22.05 -39.35
C PRO A 80 -12.58 23.49 -39.69
N ALA A 81 -11.56 24.31 -39.95
CA ALA A 81 -11.47 25.48 -40.84
C ALA A 81 -12.68 26.42 -41.01
N ALA A 82 -12.49 27.68 -40.58
CA ALA A 82 -12.94 28.85 -41.35
C ALA A 82 -11.95 30.01 -41.15
N ARG A 83 -11.31 30.38 -42.26
CA ARG A 83 -10.53 31.61 -42.43
C ARG A 83 -11.55 32.71 -42.75
N SER A 84 -11.59 33.80 -42.00
CA SER A 84 -12.14 35.08 -42.46
C SER A 84 -11.48 36.24 -41.73
N GLU A 85 -11.12 37.23 -42.52
CA GLU A 85 -10.26 38.38 -42.26
C GLU A 85 -10.84 39.39 -41.25
N GLY A 86 -9.94 40.17 -40.64
CA GLY A 86 -10.16 41.61 -40.48
C GLY A 86 -10.15 42.20 -39.06
N VAL A 87 -9.14 43.06 -38.79
CA VAL A 87 -9.23 44.39 -38.14
C VAL A 87 -9.59 44.40 -36.62
N ALA A 88 -8.94 45.09 -35.69
CA ALA A 88 -8.13 46.30 -35.68
C ALA A 88 -7.09 46.28 -34.54
N VAL A 89 -5.96 46.95 -34.78
CA VAL A 89 -5.09 47.51 -33.74
C VAL A 89 -5.68 48.87 -33.34
N SER A 90 -5.72 49.17 -32.04
CA SER A 90 -5.71 50.53 -31.49
C SER A 90 -4.93 50.50 -30.19
#